data_AF-A0A915HWN0-F1
#
_entry.id   AF-A0A915HWN0-F1
#
_cell.length_a   1.000
_cell.length_b   1.000
_cell.length_c   1.000
_cell.angle_alpha   90.00
_cell.angle_beta   90.00
_cell.angle_gamma   90.00
#
_symmetry.space_group_name_H-M   'P 1'
#
loop_
_entity.id
_entity.type
_entity.pdbx_description
1 polymer ?
#
loop_
_entity_poly.entity_id
_entity_poly.type
_entity_poly.pdbx_seq_one_letter_code
_entity_poly.pdbx_strand_id
1 'polypeptide(L)'
;MVKKILLLIFPIAETSADSISSLSLLKNMTVTYTSEVATQRIGGFFRFLFRWRGSIYSVIYGEISIFMVLYAILSITYRHLLNDNQKLVFERLCVYFNQFSDYVPVTFVVGFYVARIIARRWTQWENIPWPDKYCFKM
;
A
#
# COMPACT_ATOMS: atom_id res chain seq x y z
N MET A 1 -4.78 0.89 -7.57
CA MET A 1 -4.47 2.29 -7.95
C MET A 1 -5.25 2.73 -9.18
N VAL A 2 -5.25 1.95 -10.27
CA VAL A 2 -5.95 2.25 -11.54
C VAL A 2 -7.46 2.51 -11.39
N LYS A 3 -8.16 1.73 -10.53
CA LYS A 3 -9.61 1.93 -10.27
C LYS A 3 -9.97 3.28 -9.61
N LYS A 4 -9.01 3.96 -8.97
CA LYS A 4 -9.24 5.22 -8.24
C LYS A 4 -9.08 6.45 -9.14
N ILE A 5 -8.32 6.33 -10.23
CA ILE A 5 -8.14 7.36 -11.25
C ILE A 5 -9.36 7.41 -12.19
N LEU A 6 -9.97 6.25 -12.49
CA LEU A 6 -11.16 6.18 -13.34
C LEU A 6 -12.41 6.87 -12.74
N LEU A 7 -12.51 6.90 -11.41
CA LEU A 7 -13.65 7.51 -10.69
C LEU A 7 -13.54 9.04 -10.52
N LEU A 8 -12.41 9.65 -10.87
CA LEU A 8 -12.27 11.11 -10.86
C LEU A 8 -12.69 11.77 -12.19
N ILE A 9 -13.04 10.99 -13.22
CA ILE A 9 -13.41 11.48 -14.57
C ILE A 9 -14.92 11.50 -14.81
N PHE A 10 -15.72 10.75 -14.03
CA PHE A 10 -17.19 10.70 -14.16
C PHE A 10 -17.90 11.31 -12.95
N PRO A 11 -18.08 12.64 -12.88
CA PRO A 11 -19.07 13.24 -12.00
C PRO A 11 -20.25 13.75 -12.84
N ILE A 12 -21.45 13.75 -12.24
CA ILE A 12 -22.67 14.43 -12.69
C ILE A 12 -23.59 13.62 -13.63
N ALA A 13 -24.26 12.59 -13.11
CA ALA A 13 -25.66 12.27 -13.43
C ALA A 13 -26.04 10.95 -12.76
N GLU A 14 -26.62 11.01 -11.56
CA GLU A 14 -27.75 10.18 -11.09
C GLU A 14 -27.90 10.47 -9.59
N THR A 15 -29.12 10.84 -9.20
CA THR A 15 -29.44 11.35 -7.86
C THR A 15 -30.74 10.68 -7.45
N SER A 16 -30.66 9.45 -6.93
CA SER A 16 -31.65 8.81 -6.02
C SER A 16 -31.47 7.29 -5.89
N ALA A 17 -31.03 6.58 -6.93
CA ALA A 17 -30.72 5.14 -6.86
C ALA A 17 -29.29 4.86 -6.32
N ASP A 18 -28.44 5.89 -6.34
CA ASP A 18 -27.02 5.80 -5.99
C ASP A 18 -26.72 5.74 -4.51
N SER A 19 -27.68 6.01 -3.63
CA SER A 19 -27.41 6.07 -2.19
C SER A 19 -27.11 4.69 -1.61
N ILE A 20 -27.77 3.62 -2.09
CA ILE A 20 -27.58 2.24 -1.61
C ILE A 20 -26.35 1.59 -2.26
N SER A 21 -26.16 1.82 -3.56
CA SER A 21 -24.96 1.38 -4.28
C SER A 21 -23.72 2.13 -3.75
N SER A 22 -23.78 3.45 -3.56
CA SER A 22 -22.70 4.21 -2.91
C SER A 22 -22.47 3.80 -1.46
N LEU A 23 -23.51 3.51 -0.64
CA LEU A 23 -23.31 2.96 0.71
C LEU A 23 -22.59 1.61 0.67
N SER A 24 -22.96 0.74 -0.29
CA SER A 24 -22.31 -0.56 -0.48
C SER A 24 -20.86 -0.40 -0.98
N LEU A 25 -20.58 0.62 -1.80
CA LEU A 25 -19.24 0.97 -2.26
C LEU A 25 -18.41 1.62 -1.16
N LEU A 26 -18.99 2.46 -0.29
CA LEU A 26 -18.33 3.04 0.89
C LEU A 26 -18.03 1.96 1.93
N LYS A 27 -18.96 1.04 2.16
CA LYS A 27 -18.77 -0.17 2.99
C LYS A 27 -17.64 -1.06 2.45
N ASN A 28 -17.37 -0.98 1.16
CA ASN A 28 -16.27 -1.68 0.49
C ASN A 28 -14.93 -0.93 0.54
N MET A 29 -14.89 0.34 0.99
CA MET A 29 -13.70 1.21 0.99
C MET A 29 -12.98 1.34 2.34
N THR A 30 -13.71 1.40 3.46
CA THR A 30 -13.12 1.47 4.81
C THR A 30 -13.29 0.15 5.53
N VAL A 31 -12.17 -0.45 5.96
CA VAL A 31 -12.20 -1.71 6.71
C VAL A 31 -12.00 -1.43 8.18
N THR A 32 -13.06 -1.59 8.97
CA THR A 32 -13.06 -1.40 10.43
C THR A 32 -12.71 -2.71 11.12
N TYR A 33 -11.62 -2.74 11.88
CA TYR A 33 -11.15 -3.93 12.60
C TYR A 33 -11.24 -3.81 14.13
N THR A 34 -11.70 -2.67 14.64
CA THR A 34 -11.67 -2.29 16.07
C THR A 34 -12.30 -3.32 17.00
N SER A 35 -13.38 -3.97 16.59
CA SER A 35 -14.08 -4.99 17.38
C SER A 35 -13.31 -6.32 17.48
N GLU A 36 -12.47 -6.64 16.49
CA GLU A 36 -11.71 -7.89 16.47
C GLU A 36 -10.39 -7.79 17.28
N VAL A 37 -9.88 -6.57 17.52
CA VAL A 37 -8.65 -6.32 18.31
C VAL A 37 -8.93 -6.09 19.81
N ALA A 38 -10.21 -5.91 20.19
CA ALA A 38 -10.62 -5.69 21.57
C ALA A 38 -10.37 -6.91 22.48
N THR A 39 -10.33 -8.12 21.91
CA THR A 39 -10.00 -9.35 22.63
C THR A 39 -8.55 -9.74 22.35
N GLN A 40 -7.65 -9.50 23.32
CA GLN A 40 -6.23 -9.84 23.23
C GLN A 40 -6.02 -11.36 23.36
N ARG A 41 -6.14 -12.10 22.24
CA ARG A 41 -5.67 -13.49 22.13
C ARG A 41 -4.25 -13.50 21.56
N ILE A 42 -3.39 -14.39 22.08
CA ILE A 42 -1.98 -14.56 21.65
C ILE A 42 -1.85 -14.86 20.14
N GLY A 43 -2.89 -15.42 19.49
CA GLY A 43 -2.96 -15.65 18.04
C GLY A 43 -3.77 -14.61 17.24
N GLY A 44 -4.23 -13.52 17.87
CA GLY A 44 -5.11 -12.53 17.22
C GLY A 44 -4.44 -11.78 16.08
N PHE A 45 -3.16 -11.42 16.22
CA PHE A 45 -2.40 -10.68 15.21
C PHE A 45 -2.15 -11.49 13.93
N PHE A 46 -1.81 -12.78 14.06
CA PHE A 46 -1.59 -13.67 12.92
C PHE A 46 -2.83 -13.86 12.05
N ARG A 47 -4.04 -13.81 12.65
CA ARG A 47 -5.31 -13.84 11.91
C ARG A 47 -5.48 -12.61 10.99
N PHE A 48 -4.92 -11.46 11.34
CA PHE A 48 -4.95 -10.26 10.49
C PHE A 48 -3.96 -10.35 9.32
N LEU A 49 -2.79 -10.97 9.49
CA LEU A 49 -1.84 -11.17 8.39
C LEU A 49 -2.47 -11.97 7.24
N PHE A 50 -3.18 -13.05 7.54
CA PHE A 50 -3.77 -13.93 6.52
C PHE A 50 -5.05 -13.39 5.87
N ARG A 51 -5.60 -12.26 6.32
CA ARG A 51 -6.79 -11.68 5.69
C ARG A 51 -6.39 -10.97 4.39
N TRP A 52 -7.01 -11.33 3.26
CA TRP A 52 -6.67 -10.78 1.94
C TRP A 52 -7.18 -9.34 1.71
N ARG A 53 -8.39 -9.03 2.14
CA ARG A 53 -9.05 -7.75 1.82
C ARG A 53 -8.54 -6.62 2.71
N GLY A 54 -7.96 -5.57 2.11
CA GLY A 54 -7.44 -4.40 2.83
C GLY A 54 -6.12 -4.66 3.58
N SER A 55 -5.49 -5.82 3.32
CA SER A 55 -4.18 -6.15 3.88
C SER A 55 -3.04 -5.60 3.04
N ILE A 56 -1.90 -5.44 3.68
CA ILE A 56 -0.66 -4.95 3.08
C ILE A 56 -0.25 -5.78 1.86
N TYR A 57 -0.49 -7.09 1.88
CA TYR A 57 -0.19 -8.00 0.78
C TYR A 57 -0.95 -7.65 -0.51
N SER A 58 -2.22 -7.24 -0.39
CA SER A 58 -3.02 -6.84 -1.56
C SER A 58 -2.50 -5.59 -2.26
N VAL A 59 -1.77 -4.73 -1.53
CA VAL A 59 -1.15 -3.52 -2.08
C VAL A 59 0.22 -3.83 -2.67
N ILE A 60 1.02 -4.66 -2.01
CA ILE A 60 2.42 -4.92 -2.37
C ILE A 60 2.56 -5.98 -3.47
N TYR A 61 1.57 -6.87 -3.65
CA TYR A 61 1.67 -7.99 -4.60
C TYR A 61 2.03 -7.58 -6.03
N GLY A 62 1.54 -6.42 -6.50
CA GLY A 62 1.90 -5.90 -7.83
C GLY A 62 3.39 -5.58 -7.97
N GLU A 63 3.96 -4.90 -6.97
CA GLU A 63 5.38 -4.52 -6.95
C GLU A 63 6.29 -5.75 -6.82
N ILE A 64 5.93 -6.71 -5.95
CA ILE A 64 6.69 -7.96 -5.78
C ILE A 64 6.69 -8.76 -7.08
N SER A 65 5.56 -8.83 -7.79
CA SER A 65 5.48 -9.56 -9.06
C SER A 65 6.41 -8.96 -10.11
N ILE A 66 6.44 -7.63 -10.25
CA ILE A 66 7.33 -6.93 -11.16
C ILE A 66 8.80 -7.17 -10.80
N PHE A 67 9.14 -7.07 -9.51
CA PHE A 67 10.50 -7.36 -9.02
C PHE A 67 10.93 -8.79 -9.34
N MET A 68 10.05 -9.77 -9.12
CA MET A 68 10.33 -11.17 -9.38
C MET A 68 10.54 -11.47 -10.87
N VAL A 69 9.76 -10.84 -11.75
CA VAL A 69 9.94 -10.97 -13.21
C VAL A 69 11.27 -10.36 -13.66
N LEU A 70 11.60 -9.15 -13.21
CA LEU A 70 12.87 -8.50 -13.54
C LEU A 70 14.06 -9.33 -13.06
N TYR A 71 14.01 -9.83 -11.83
CA TYR A 71 15.05 -10.69 -11.29
C TYR A 71 15.18 -12.01 -12.07
N ALA A 72 14.06 -12.63 -12.44
CA ALA A 72 14.06 -13.84 -13.26
C ALA A 72 14.69 -13.60 -14.64
N ILE A 73 14.39 -12.46 -15.28
CA ILE A 73 15.02 -12.09 -16.56
C ILE A 73 16.54 -11.98 -16.40
N LEU A 74 17.03 -11.25 -15.39
CA LEU A 74 18.47 -11.12 -15.14
C LEU A 74 19.13 -12.49 -14.89
N SER A 75 18.49 -13.36 -14.10
CA SER A 75 18.97 -14.71 -13.82
C SER A 75 19.04 -15.59 -15.08
N ILE A 76 18.03 -15.52 -15.95
CA ILE A 76 18.01 -16.27 -17.21
C ILE A 76 19.08 -15.73 -18.17
N THR A 77 19.22 -14.41 -18.29
CA THR A 77 20.24 -13.77 -19.13
C THR A 77 21.65 -14.18 -18.70
N TYR A 78 21.94 -14.17 -17.40
CA TYR A 78 23.23 -14.60 -16.86
C TYR A 78 23.54 -16.08 -17.20
N ARG A 79 22.53 -16.95 -17.13
CA ARG A 79 22.71 -18.39 -17.31
C ARG A 79 22.77 -18.85 -18.77
N HIS A 80 21.99 -18.24 -19.66
CA HIS A 80 21.80 -18.75 -21.03
C HIS A 80 22.36 -17.85 -22.14
N LEU A 81 22.51 -16.53 -21.91
CA LEU A 81 22.91 -15.58 -22.96
C LEU A 81 24.35 -15.10 -22.84
N LEU A 82 24.95 -15.16 -21.64
CA LEU A 82 26.18 -14.43 -21.35
C LEU A 82 27.44 -15.30 -21.53
N ASN A 83 28.44 -14.75 -22.24
CA ASN A 83 29.73 -15.40 -22.47
C ASN A 83 30.66 -15.24 -21.24
N ASP A 84 31.71 -16.06 -21.10
CA ASP A 84 32.48 -16.11 -19.84
C ASP A 84 33.16 -14.78 -19.45
N ASN A 85 33.67 -14.03 -20.44
CA ASN A 85 34.20 -12.68 -20.20
C ASN A 85 33.12 -11.68 -19.75
N GLN A 86 31.90 -11.80 -20.26
CA GLN A 86 30.79 -10.91 -19.93
C GLN A 86 30.20 -11.21 -18.55
N LYS A 87 30.21 -12.48 -18.11
CA LYS A 87 29.84 -12.87 -16.73
C LYS A 87 30.72 -12.19 -15.70
N LEU A 88 32.02 -12.11 -15.95
CA LEU A 88 32.99 -11.48 -15.04
C LEU A 88 32.70 -9.96 -14.87
N VAL A 89 32.29 -9.29 -15.93
CA VAL A 89 31.86 -7.88 -15.88
C VAL A 89 30.54 -7.73 -15.11
N PHE A 90 29.58 -8.65 -15.34
CA PHE A 90 28.30 -8.66 -14.63
C PHE A 90 28.49 -8.87 -13.12
N GLU A 91 29.35 -9.79 -12.71
CA GLU A 91 29.68 -10.01 -11.29
C GLU A 91 30.26 -8.76 -10.64
N ARG A 92 31.17 -8.06 -11.34
CA ARG A 92 31.73 -6.79 -10.84
C ARG A 92 30.66 -5.72 -10.69
N LEU A 93 29.70 -5.64 -11.61
CA LEU A 93 28.55 -4.73 -11.49
C LEU A 93 27.67 -5.08 -10.29
N CYS A 94 27.38 -6.36 -10.05
CA CYS A 94 26.61 -6.79 -8.89
C CYS A 94 27.29 -6.41 -7.57
N VAL A 95 28.61 -6.61 -7.46
CA VAL A 95 29.40 -6.19 -6.30
C VAL A 95 29.36 -4.68 -6.12
N TYR A 96 29.49 -3.93 -7.22
CA TYR A 96 29.37 -2.47 -7.22
C TYR A 96 28.01 -2.04 -6.64
N PHE A 97 26.89 -2.55 -7.18
CA PHE A 97 25.54 -2.21 -6.67
C PHE A 97 25.30 -2.63 -5.23
N ASN A 98 25.86 -3.77 -4.80
CA ASN A 98 25.75 -4.22 -3.40
C ASN A 98 26.39 -3.20 -2.44
N GLN A 99 27.52 -2.60 -2.84
CA GLN A 99 28.17 -1.55 -2.07
C GLN A 99 27.29 -0.29 -1.94
N PHE A 100 26.54 0.10 -2.98
CA PHE A 100 25.63 1.26 -2.91
C PHE A 100 24.35 1.04 -2.10
N SER A 101 23.98 -0.21 -1.84
CA SER A 101 22.77 -0.53 -1.08
C SER A 101 22.80 0.03 0.35
N ASP A 102 23.99 0.27 0.91
CA ASP A 102 24.18 0.75 2.28
C ASP A 102 24.26 2.28 2.42
N TYR A 103 24.25 3.04 1.32
CA TYR A 103 24.63 4.47 1.35
C TYR A 103 23.55 5.46 1.84
N VAL A 104 22.33 5.01 2.15
CA VAL A 104 21.29 5.86 2.78
C VAL A 104 20.44 5.00 3.71
N PRO A 105 20.17 5.44 4.96
CA PRO A 105 19.17 4.78 5.81
C PRO A 105 17.77 5.09 5.26
N VAL A 106 17.36 4.38 4.20
CA VAL A 106 16.03 4.53 3.58
C VAL A 106 14.93 4.31 4.61
N THR A 107 15.15 3.39 5.55
CA THR A 107 14.26 3.11 6.69
C THR A 107 14.00 4.34 7.54
N PHE A 108 15.01 5.17 7.78
CA PHE A 108 14.89 6.42 8.52
C PHE A 108 13.99 7.40 7.77
N VAL A 109 14.31 7.69 6.50
CA VAL A 109 13.55 8.65 5.68
C VAL A 109 12.09 8.22 5.51
N VAL A 110 11.85 6.93 5.25
CA VAL A 110 10.49 6.36 5.16
C VAL A 110 9.76 6.50 6.49
N GLY A 111 10.43 6.31 7.63
CA GLY A 111 9.88 6.55 8.95
C GLY A 111 9.39 7.98 9.15
N PHE A 112 10.22 8.99 8.84
CA PHE A 112 9.81 10.40 8.89
C PHE A 112 8.64 10.70 7.96
N TYR A 113 8.70 10.16 6.74
CA TYR A 113 7.67 10.38 5.73
C TYR A 113 6.32 9.83 6.19
N VAL A 114 6.28 8.59 6.69
CA VAL A 114 5.05 7.96 7.18
C VAL A 114 4.51 8.69 8.42
N ALA A 115 5.36 9.08 9.36
CA ALA A 115 4.94 9.84 10.55
C ALA A 115 4.24 11.16 10.17
N ARG A 116 4.78 11.89 9.18
CA ARG A 116 4.18 13.12 8.65
C ARG A 116 2.83 12.88 7.96
N ILE A 117 2.71 11.80 7.19
CA ILE A 117 1.44 11.44 6.55
C ILE A 117 0.37 11.14 7.60
N ILE A 118 0.70 10.33 8.61
CA ILE A 118 -0.25 9.95 9.66
C ILE A 118 -0.74 11.19 10.41
N ALA A 119 0.17 12.10 10.80
CA ALA A 119 -0.18 13.34 11.47
C ALA A 119 -1.17 14.18 10.64
N ARG A 120 -0.89 14.38 9.34
CA ARG A 120 -1.79 15.11 8.44
C ARG A 120 -3.14 14.43 8.28
N ARG A 121 -3.15 13.10 8.15
CA ARG A 121 -4.41 12.36 8.01
C ARG A 121 -5.25 12.52 9.27
N TRP A 122 -4.65 12.46 10.46
CA TRP A 122 -5.36 12.69 11.72
C TRP A 122 -6.00 14.08 11.77
N THR A 123 -5.25 15.13 11.41
CA THR A 123 -5.79 16.49 11.30
C THR A 123 -6.94 16.60 10.28
N GLN A 124 -6.86 15.88 9.15
CA GLN A 124 -7.98 15.81 8.19
C GLN A 124 -9.22 15.15 8.79
N TRP A 125 -9.05 14.09 9.58
CA TRP A 125 -10.15 13.41 10.26
C TRP A 125 -10.83 14.31 11.30
N GLU A 126 -10.06 15.09 12.06
CA GLU A 126 -10.59 16.02 13.07
C GLU A 126 -11.33 17.23 12.45
N ASN A 127 -10.91 17.66 11.27
CA ASN A 127 -11.51 18.78 10.55
C ASN A 127 -12.85 18.44 9.87
N ILE A 128 -13.30 17.17 9.92
CA ILE A 128 -14.63 16.80 9.44
C ILE A 128 -15.67 17.37 10.42
N PRO A 129 -16.55 18.30 10.01
CA PRO A 129 -17.50 18.91 10.92
C PRO A 129 -18.61 17.91 11.28
N TRP A 130 -18.77 17.65 12.57
CA TRP A 130 -19.87 16.84 13.11
C TRP A 130 -21.06 17.73 13.48
N PRO A 131 -22.30 17.38 13.09
CA PRO A 131 -23.50 18.15 13.42
C PRO A 131 -23.80 18.18 14.92
N ASP A 132 -23.25 17.22 15.69
CA ASP A 132 -23.45 17.07 17.13
C ASP A 132 -23.18 18.36 17.91
N LYS A 133 -22.16 19.13 17.51
CA LYS A 133 -21.79 20.39 18.18
C LYS A 133 -22.86 21.49 18.06
N TYR A 134 -23.71 21.41 17.04
CA TYR A 134 -24.77 22.38 16.78
C TYR A 134 -26.12 21.92 17.35
N CYS A 135 -26.40 20.61 17.36
CA CYS A 135 -27.64 20.06 17.92
C CYS A 135 -27.81 20.31 19.42
N PHE A 136 -26.73 20.33 20.21
CA PHE A 136 -26.82 20.62 21.65
C PHE A 136 -26.86 22.11 21.99
N LYS A 137 -26.77 22.99 20.98
CA LYS A 137 -26.70 24.45 21.16
C LYS A 137 -28.02 25.17 20.81
N MET A 138 -29.07 24.44 20.46
CA MET A 138 -30.48 24.91 20.38
C MET A 138 -31.25 24.45 21.62
#